data_AF-A0A924W0G0-F1
#
_entry.id   AF-A0A924W0G0-F1
#
_cell.length_a   1.000
_cell.length_b   1.000
_cell.length_c   1.000
_cell.angle_alpha   90.00
_cell.angle_beta   90.00
_cell.angle_gamma   90.00
#
_symmetry.space_group_name_H-M   'P 1'
#
loop_
_entity.id
_entity.type
_entity.pdbx_description
1 polymer ?
#
loop_
_entity_poly.entity_id
_entity_poly.type
_entity_poly.pdbx_seq_one_letter_code
_entity_poly.pdbx_strand_id
1 'polypeptide(L)' 'MTSTWAIALHGGAGAIAARAYQREEEHMAALLDRGAAMLARGMSALDVVTAMADALEASGLHV' A
#
# COMPACT_ATOMS: atom_id res chain seq x y z
N MET A 1 0.16 22.96 -11.82
CA MET A 1 -0.74 22.76 -10.67
C MET A 1 -0.03 21.88 -9.67
N THR A 2 0.17 22.34 -8.43
CA THR A 2 0.69 21.48 -7.35
C THR A 2 -0.50 20.81 -6.69
N SER A 3 -0.78 19.57 -7.07
CA SER A 3 -1.79 18.74 -6.41
C SER A 3 -1.18 18.09 -5.17
N THR A 4 -1.66 18.49 -4.00
CA THR A 4 -1.32 17.81 -2.74
C THR A 4 -2.14 16.52 -2.66
N TRP A 5 -1.48 15.39 -2.51
CA TRP A 5 -2.10 14.09 -2.32
C TRP A 5 -1.46 13.35 -1.14
N ALA A 6 -2.18 12.37 -0.61
CA ALA A 6 -1.69 11.44 0.39
C ALA A 6 -2.24 10.05 0.06
N ILE A 7 -1.47 9.03 0.44
CA ILE A 7 -1.88 7.63 0.34
C ILE A 7 -1.57 6.94 1.67
N ALA A 8 -2.46 6.07 2.10
CA ALA A 8 -2.28 5.22 3.26
C ALA A 8 -2.74 3.81 2.90
N LEU A 9 -2.01 2.81 3.40
CA LEU A 9 -2.38 1.40 3.33
C LEU A 9 -2.48 0.88 4.76
N HIS A 10 -3.43 -0.02 5.00
CA HIS A 10 -3.56 -0.71 6.27
C HIS A 10 -3.93 -2.18 6.00
N GLY A 11 -3.39 -3.07 6.81
CA GLY A 11 -3.86 -4.46 6.88
C GLY A 11 -5.14 -4.60 7.72
N GLY A 12 -5.50 -5.84 8.03
CA GLY A 12 -6.58 -6.16 8.97
C GLY A 12 -6.21 -6.00 10.45
N ALA A 13 -7.19 -6.17 11.33
CA ALA A 13 -6.97 -6.22 12.78
C ALA A 13 -6.43 -7.59 13.22
N GLY A 14 -5.48 -7.62 14.16
CA GLY A 14 -4.99 -8.88 14.77
C GLY A 14 -3.48 -9.07 14.79
N ALA A 15 -2.69 -8.02 15.02
CA ALA A 15 -1.25 -8.16 15.18
C ALA A 15 -0.92 -9.14 16.33
N ILE A 16 -0.25 -10.24 16.02
CA ILE A 16 0.28 -11.20 16.98
C ILE A 16 1.59 -10.61 17.49
N ALA A 17 1.59 -10.10 18.72
CA ALA A 17 2.72 -9.35 19.29
C ALA A 17 4.08 -10.09 19.28
N ALA A 18 4.07 -11.42 19.20
CA ALA A 18 5.29 -12.25 19.13
C ALA A 18 5.81 -12.48 17.69
N ARG A 19 5.06 -12.08 16.65
CA ARG A 19 5.45 -12.24 15.26
C ARG A 19 6.19 -10.98 14.78
N ALA A 20 7.36 -11.20 14.18
CA ALA A 20 8.00 -10.16 13.38
C ALA A 20 7.26 -10.03 12.06
N TYR A 21 6.80 -8.80 11.73
CA TYR A 21 6.07 -8.47 10.51
C TYR A 21 6.98 -7.81 9.45
N GLN A 22 8.28 -8.07 9.51
CA GLN A 22 9.26 -7.36 8.70
C GLN A 22 8.97 -7.49 7.19
N ARG A 23 8.57 -8.68 6.73
CA ARG A 23 8.26 -8.90 5.30
C ARG A 23 6.99 -8.15 4.88
N GLU A 24 6.00 -8.12 5.75
CA GLU A 24 4.73 -7.42 5.56
C GLU A 24 4.94 -5.91 5.54
N GLU A 25 5.78 -5.38 6.44
CA GLU A 25 6.18 -3.97 6.51
C GLU A 25 6.98 -3.56 5.27
N GLU A 26 8.00 -4.33 4.88
CA GLU A 26 8.79 -4.09 3.67
C GLU A 26 7.91 -4.12 2.41
N HIS A 27 6.98 -5.07 2.34
CA HIS A 27 6.02 -5.14 1.24
C HIS A 27 5.08 -3.92 1.23
N MET A 28 4.56 -3.51 2.38
CA MET A 28 3.65 -2.37 2.48
C MET A 28 4.36 -1.04 2.13
N ALA A 29 5.63 -0.89 2.52
CA ALA A 29 6.46 0.24 2.12
C ALA A 29 6.67 0.29 0.60
N ALA A 30 6.99 -0.85 -0.03
CA ALA A 30 7.15 -0.92 -1.48
C ALA A 30 5.87 -0.57 -2.25
N LEU A 31 4.70 -0.92 -1.71
CA LEU A 31 3.42 -0.52 -2.30
C LEU A 31 3.14 0.97 -2.12
N LEU A 32 3.45 1.55 -0.96
CA LEU A 32 3.34 3.00 -0.77
C LEU A 32 4.22 3.77 -1.76
N ASP A 33 5.47 3.34 -1.98
CA ASP A 33 6.37 3.95 -2.96
C ASP A 33 5.81 3.84 -4.39
N ARG A 34 5.26 2.69 -4.75
CA ARG A 34 4.61 2.48 -6.05
C ARG A 34 3.40 3.39 -6.22
N GLY A 35 2.52 3.47 -5.23
CA GLY A 35 1.32 4.30 -5.26
C GLY A 35 1.66 5.80 -5.31
N ALA A 36 2.66 6.23 -4.55
CA ALA A 36 3.21 7.58 -4.60
C ALA A 36 3.72 7.93 -6.01
N ALA A 37 4.46 7.02 -6.65
CA ALA A 37 4.93 7.22 -8.02
C ALA A 37 3.78 7.32 -9.05
N MET A 38 2.69 6.57 -8.85
CA MET A 38 1.49 6.65 -9.69
C MET A 38 0.76 8.00 -9.52
N LEU A 39 0.60 8.46 -8.27
CA LEU A 39 -0.01 9.77 -7.97
C LEU A 39 0.83 10.92 -8.51
N ALA A 40 2.16 10.84 -8.37
CA ALA A 40 3.09 11.83 -8.95
C ALA A 40 2.99 11.94 -10.48
N ARG A 41 2.58 10.86 -11.16
CA ARG A 41 2.32 10.83 -12.61
C ARG A 41 0.95 11.36 -13.00
N GLY A 42 0.12 11.76 -12.03
CA GLY A 42 -1.22 12.29 -12.28
C GLY A 42 -2.28 11.22 -12.53
N MET A 43 -2.02 9.97 -12.14
CA MET A 43 -3.04 8.91 -12.22
C MET A 43 -4.18 9.17 -11.24
N SER A 44 -5.38 8.67 -11.55
CA SER A 44 -6.53 8.88 -10.67
C SER A 44 -6.33 8.18 -9.33
N ALA A 45 -6.83 8.80 -8.25
CA ALA A 45 -6.75 8.19 -6.92
C ALA A 45 -7.40 6.80 -6.88
N LEU A 46 -8.49 6.61 -7.64
CA LEU A 46 -9.18 5.33 -7.77
C LEU A 46 -8.27 4.25 -8.36
N ASP A 47 -7.64 4.53 -9.50
CA ASP A 47 -6.75 3.56 -10.16
C ASP A 47 -5.54 3.23 -9.28
N VAL A 48 -5.02 4.20 -8.54
CA VAL A 48 -3.90 3.99 -7.62
C VAL A 48 -4.30 3.06 -6.49
N VAL A 49 -5.40 3.34 -5.77
CA VAL A 49 -5.78 2.52 -4.62
C VAL A 49 -6.24 1.12 -5.03
N THR A 50 -6.92 0.97 -6.18
CA THR A 50 -7.28 -0.34 -6.72
C THR A 50 -6.03 -1.16 -7.01
N ALA A 51 -5.02 -0.60 -7.68
CA ALA A 51 -3.79 -1.33 -7.95
C ALA A 51 -3.01 -1.72 -6.68
N MET A 52 -3.07 -0.91 -5.62
CA MET A 52 -2.41 -1.23 -4.34
C MET A 52 -3.17 -2.32 -3.58
N ALA A 53 -4.51 -2.28 -3.60
CA ALA A 53 -5.35 -3.31 -3.01
C ALA A 53 -5.14 -4.66 -3.73
N ASP A 54 -5.20 -4.67 -5.07
CA ASP A 54 -4.94 -5.88 -5.88
C ASP A 54 -3.58 -6.49 -5.57
N ALA A 55 -2.54 -5.65 -5.38
CA ALA A 55 -1.20 -6.12 -5.03
C ALA A 55 -1.12 -6.65 -3.59
N LEU A 56 -1.85 -6.04 -2.64
CA LEU A 56 -1.98 -6.57 -1.28
C LEU A 56 -2.58 -7.98 -1.32
N GLU A 57 -3.70 -8.14 -2.00
CA GLU A 57 -4.45 -9.39 -2.11
C GLU A 57 -3.63 -10.49 -2.80
N ALA A 58 -2.96 -10.15 -3.90
CA ALA A 58 -2.14 -11.10 -4.66
C ALA A 58 -0.89 -11.58 -3.89
N SER A 59 -0.42 -10.83 -2.89
CA SER A 59 0.82 -11.18 -2.19
C SER A 59 0.71 -12.40 -1.28
N GLY A 60 -0.49 -12.67 -0.76
CA GLY A 60 -0.70 -13.66 0.31
C GLY A 60 0.03 -13.35 1.63
N LEU A 61 0.66 -12.17 1.75
CA LEU A 61 1.38 -11.74 2.96
C LEU A 61 0.44 -11.09 3.98
N HIS A 62 -0.68 -10.56 3.50
CA HIS A 62 -1.67 -9.81 4.28
C HIS A 62 -2.98 -10.62 4.32
N VAL A 63 -3.61 -10.70 5.49
CA VAL A 63 -4.83 -11.49 5.75
C VAL A 63 -5.94 -10.58 6.26
#